data_AF-A0A8J0PJ14-F1
#
_entry.id   AF-A0A8J0PJ14-F1
#
_cell.length_a   1.000
_cell.length_b   1.000
_cell.length_c   1.000
_cell.angle_alpha   90.00
_cell.angle_beta   90.00
_cell.angle_gamma   90.00
#
_symmetry.space_group_name_H-M   'P 1'
#
loop_
_entity.id
_entity.type
_entity.pdbx_description
1 polymer ?
#
loop_
_entity_poly.entity_id
_entity_poly.type
_entity_poly.pdbx_seq_one_letter_code
_entity_poly.pdbx_strand_id
1 'polypeptide(L)'
;MCVGSRSVACQRAVTENGAPDSRTCLSLVVRNYAQTRRRQEIPSQLDDLPPTMLKTEYTGVQLSDAVDDVVKRLLSLEMASQAEKLKIKTQQLVDKVKRDPHDTRSPEVRIAALTAKIRNYREHIQKHPKDKSNKRKMLMAIDKRKKMLKNLRLTRYDAFEHVCAQLGIEYTFPPEYYRRATRRWLAKKALCLKVYNEAKRLQAAGLLKKRRPSRVQSKETQGKPV
;
A
#
# COMPACT_ATOMS: atom_id res chain seq x y z
N MET A 1 -20.19 40.72 -12.18
CA MET A 1 -18.96 40.89 -11.38
C MET A 1 -18.33 39.52 -11.18
N CYS A 2 -17.25 39.27 -11.90
CA CYS A 2 -16.51 38.00 -11.89
C CYS A 2 -15.38 38.04 -10.85
N VAL A 3 -15.29 37.01 -10.02
CA VAL A 3 -14.06 36.51 -9.39
C VAL A 3 -14.40 35.07 -8.96
N GLY A 4 -14.13 34.04 -9.75
CA GLY A 4 -12.79 33.66 -10.17
C GLY A 4 -12.31 32.51 -9.28
N SER A 5 -13.00 31.37 -9.34
CA SER A 5 -12.64 30.12 -8.66
C SER A 5 -11.30 29.60 -9.20
N ARG A 6 -10.18 30.13 -8.71
CA ARG A 6 -8.86 29.54 -8.95
C ARG A 6 -8.74 28.29 -8.09
N SER A 7 -9.12 27.17 -8.70
CA SER A 7 -8.64 25.85 -8.31
C SER A 7 -7.12 25.85 -8.42
N VAL A 8 -6.43 26.13 -7.32
CA VAL A 8 -5.00 25.86 -7.21
C VAL A 8 -4.90 24.36 -7.01
N ALA A 9 -4.84 23.64 -8.13
CA ALA A 9 -4.33 22.30 -8.17
C ALA A 9 -2.91 22.35 -7.60
N CYS A 10 -2.77 21.97 -6.32
CA CYS A 10 -1.48 21.64 -5.74
C CYS A 10 -1.05 20.33 -6.41
N GLN A 11 -0.48 20.47 -7.61
CA GLN A 11 0.26 19.41 -8.26
C GLN A 11 1.35 19.00 -7.26
N ARG A 12 1.22 17.79 -6.73
CA ARG A 12 2.33 17.11 -6.07
C ARG A 12 3.43 17.00 -7.12
N ALA A 13 4.43 17.87 -7.05
CA ALA A 13 5.69 17.65 -7.73
C ALA A 13 6.30 16.38 -7.13
N VAL A 14 6.08 15.25 -7.81
CA VAL A 14 6.85 14.03 -7.59
C VAL A 14 8.11 14.21 -8.41
N THR A 15 9.23 14.48 -7.76
CA THR A 15 10.53 14.27 -8.40
C THR A 15 10.79 12.76 -8.43
N GLU A 16 11.15 12.23 -9.60
CA GLU A 16 11.33 10.79 -9.87
C GLU A 16 12.42 10.10 -9.06
N ASN A 17 13.17 10.84 -8.22
CA ASN A 17 14.24 10.30 -7.40
C ASN A 17 13.99 10.70 -5.94
N GLY A 18 13.50 9.75 -5.14
CA GLY A 18 13.07 9.95 -3.75
C GLY A 18 14.15 10.42 -2.77
N ALA A 19 14.61 11.66 -2.91
CA ALA A 19 15.43 12.39 -1.96
C ALA A 19 14.66 13.65 -1.49
N PRO A 20 14.57 13.91 -0.17
CA PRO A 20 13.90 15.12 0.32
C PRO A 20 14.75 16.36 0.06
N ASP A 21 14.20 17.32 -0.70
CA ASP A 21 14.81 18.62 -0.98
C ASP A 21 15.18 19.38 0.29
N SER A 22 16.46 19.73 0.44
CA SER A 22 17.02 20.40 1.61
C SER A 22 16.78 21.91 1.66
N ARG A 23 15.75 22.43 0.97
CA ARG A 23 15.44 23.87 0.84
C ARG A 23 14.18 24.33 1.58
N THR A 24 13.78 23.63 2.62
CA THR A 24 12.76 24.11 3.58
C THR A 24 13.30 24.02 4.99
N CYS A 25 14.24 24.89 5.32
CA CYS A 25 14.66 25.14 6.70
C CYS A 25 14.63 26.65 6.92
N LEU A 26 13.74 27.07 7.82
CA LEU A 26 13.63 28.41 8.41
C LEU A 26 12.91 29.50 7.60
N SER A 27 11.58 29.42 7.50
CA SER A 27 10.71 30.60 7.64
C SER A 27 9.25 30.18 7.71
N LEU A 28 8.50 30.82 8.62
CA LEU A 28 7.08 30.65 8.93
C LEU A 28 6.77 29.48 9.87
N VAL A 29 6.79 29.78 11.18
CA VAL A 29 5.85 29.16 12.12
C VAL A 29 4.46 29.61 11.69
N VAL A 30 3.91 28.95 10.67
CA VAL A 30 2.48 28.99 10.42
C VAL A 30 1.87 28.40 11.68
N ARG A 31 1.14 29.23 12.45
CA ARG A 31 0.19 28.73 13.44
C ARG A 31 -0.76 27.85 12.66
N ASN A 32 -0.46 26.56 12.62
CA ASN A 32 -1.36 25.55 12.09
C ASN A 32 -2.52 25.51 13.07
N TYR A 33 -3.46 26.45 12.96
CA TYR A 33 -4.83 26.18 13.37
C TYR A 33 -5.15 24.81 12.80
N ALA A 34 -5.67 23.91 13.62
CA ALA A 34 -5.93 22.54 13.23
C ALA A 34 -6.85 22.56 12.01
N GLN A 35 -6.26 22.52 10.81
CA GLN A 35 -7.02 22.34 9.59
C GLN A 35 -7.74 21.02 9.80
N THR A 36 -9.07 21.05 9.74
CA THR A 36 -9.88 19.85 9.71
C THR A 36 -9.45 19.10 8.46
N ARG A 37 -8.58 18.10 8.64
CA ARG A 37 -8.15 17.23 7.55
C ARG A 37 -9.42 16.60 6.99
N ARG A 38 -9.79 16.99 5.77
CA ARG A 38 -10.89 16.33 5.05
C ARG A 38 -10.57 14.85 5.01
N ARG A 39 -11.50 14.04 5.51
CA ARG A 39 -11.34 12.59 5.56
C ARG A 39 -11.50 12.09 4.12
N GLN A 40 -10.42 11.57 3.54
CA GLN A 40 -10.49 10.96 2.21
C GLN A 40 -11.44 9.77 2.28
N GLU A 41 -12.41 9.72 1.38
CA GLU A 41 -13.28 8.55 1.19
C GLU A 41 -12.44 7.47 0.50
N ILE A 42 -12.46 6.25 1.04
CA ILE A 42 -11.80 5.11 0.39
C ILE A 42 -12.91 4.43 -0.41
N PRO A 43 -12.72 4.21 -1.73
CA PRO A 43 -13.72 3.51 -2.54
C PRO A 43 -14.01 2.14 -1.94
N SER A 44 -15.27 1.73 -1.96
CA SER A 44 -15.64 0.40 -1.45
C SER A 44 -15.08 -0.64 -2.40
N GLN A 45 -14.58 -1.75 -1.86
CA GLN A 45 -14.22 -2.89 -2.68
C GLN A 45 -15.42 -3.40 -3.49
N LEU A 46 -16.66 -3.19 -3.01
CA LEU A 46 -17.86 -3.72 -3.64
C LEU A 46 -18.34 -2.92 -4.86
N ASP A 47 -17.79 -1.73 -5.11
CA ASP A 47 -18.27 -0.83 -6.16
C ASP A 47 -18.11 -1.43 -7.57
N ASP A 48 -17.14 -2.34 -7.79
CA ASP A 48 -16.98 -2.99 -9.10
C ASP A 48 -18.01 -4.09 -9.40
N LEU A 49 -18.90 -4.46 -8.47
CA LEU A 49 -19.91 -5.49 -8.72
C LEU A 49 -21.16 -4.88 -9.36
N PRO A 50 -21.55 -5.31 -10.57
CA PRO A 50 -22.79 -4.85 -11.17
C PRO A 50 -23.99 -5.37 -10.37
N PRO A 51 -25.02 -4.53 -10.14
CA PRO A 51 -26.18 -4.88 -9.32
C PRO A 51 -27.02 -6.02 -9.93
N THR A 52 -26.94 -6.22 -11.24
CA THR A 52 -27.69 -7.26 -11.97
C THR A 52 -27.10 -8.66 -11.85
N MET A 53 -25.88 -8.81 -11.32
CA MET A 53 -25.28 -10.13 -11.11
C MET A 53 -26.13 -10.99 -10.17
N LEU A 54 -26.20 -12.29 -10.43
CA LEU A 54 -26.90 -13.25 -9.56
C LEU A 54 -26.10 -13.52 -8.27
N LYS A 55 -26.82 -13.89 -7.20
CA LYS A 55 -26.20 -14.40 -5.97
C LYS A 55 -25.45 -15.71 -6.24
N THR A 56 -24.39 -15.96 -5.47
CA THR A 56 -23.47 -17.10 -5.65
C THR A 56 -24.16 -18.46 -5.77
N GLU A 57 -25.24 -18.65 -5.03
CA GLU A 57 -25.95 -19.93 -4.89
C GLU A 57 -26.73 -20.28 -6.16
N TYR A 58 -27.12 -19.27 -6.96
CA TYR A 58 -27.94 -19.46 -8.16
C TYR A 58 -27.14 -19.39 -9.46
N THR A 59 -25.86 -19.02 -9.41
CA THR A 59 -24.98 -18.91 -10.60
C THR A 59 -24.82 -20.23 -11.37
N GLY A 60 -24.96 -21.38 -10.70
CA GLY A 60 -24.85 -22.70 -11.33
C GLY A 60 -26.15 -23.22 -11.94
N VAL A 61 -27.27 -22.54 -11.71
CA VAL A 61 -28.58 -22.91 -12.28
C VAL A 61 -28.69 -22.25 -13.65
N GLN A 62 -28.98 -23.04 -14.69
CA GLN A 62 -29.32 -22.46 -15.99
C GLN A 62 -30.73 -21.86 -15.90
N LEU A 63 -30.82 -20.58 -15.50
CA LEU A 63 -32.06 -19.82 -15.64
C LEU A 63 -32.29 -19.59 -17.13
N SER A 64 -33.19 -20.37 -17.74
CA SER A 64 -33.68 -20.13 -19.10
C SER A 64 -34.26 -18.72 -19.21
N ASP A 65 -34.18 -18.11 -20.41
CA ASP A 65 -34.72 -16.78 -20.70
C ASP A 65 -36.22 -16.62 -20.36
N ALA A 66 -36.93 -17.74 -20.20
CA ALA A 66 -38.32 -17.83 -19.79
C ALA A 66 -38.63 -17.36 -18.35
N VAL A 67 -37.63 -17.12 -17.49
CA VAL A 67 -37.88 -16.63 -16.12
C VAL A 67 -38.19 -15.14 -16.13
N ASP A 68 -39.26 -14.76 -15.44
CA ASP A 68 -39.70 -13.35 -15.32
C ASP A 68 -38.60 -12.43 -14.79
N ASP A 69 -38.58 -11.20 -15.29
CA ASP A 69 -37.60 -10.17 -14.89
C ASP A 69 -37.70 -9.80 -13.41
N VAL A 70 -38.90 -9.95 -12.82
CA VAL A 70 -39.12 -9.76 -11.38
C VAL A 70 -38.32 -10.79 -10.58
N VAL A 71 -38.35 -12.06 -10.99
CA VAL A 71 -37.60 -13.14 -10.32
C VAL A 71 -36.10 -12.93 -10.52
N LYS A 72 -35.66 -12.54 -11.72
CA LYS A 72 -34.26 -12.16 -11.98
C LYS A 72 -33.79 -11.05 -11.03
N ARG A 73 -34.62 -10.02 -10.79
CA ARG A 73 -34.30 -8.92 -9.86
C ARG A 73 -34.22 -9.40 -8.40
N LEU A 74 -35.11 -10.27 -7.95
CA LEU A 74 -35.08 -10.82 -6.58
C LEU A 74 -33.83 -11.67 -6.29
N LEU A 75 -33.33 -12.36 -7.32
CA LEU A 75 -32.11 -13.17 -7.25
C LEU A 75 -30.83 -12.38 -7.53
N SER A 76 -30.95 -11.11 -7.93
CA SER A 76 -29.82 -10.23 -8.23
C SER A 76 -29.14 -9.65 -6.98
N LEU A 77 -27.95 -9.08 -7.16
CA LEU A 77 -27.18 -8.39 -6.13
C LEU A 77 -27.78 -7.06 -5.68
N GLU A 78 -28.68 -6.48 -6.47
CA GLU A 78 -29.43 -5.29 -6.11
C GLU A 78 -30.17 -5.51 -4.78
N MET A 79 -30.85 -6.65 -4.67
CA MET A 79 -31.65 -7.05 -3.50
C MET A 79 -30.87 -7.93 -2.50
N ALA A 80 -29.56 -8.10 -2.70
CA ALA A 80 -28.73 -8.99 -1.89
C ALA A 80 -28.21 -8.31 -0.62
N SER A 81 -28.00 -9.12 0.42
CA SER A 81 -27.35 -8.66 1.65
C SER A 81 -25.87 -8.34 1.40
N GLN A 82 -25.29 -7.49 2.25
CA GLN A 82 -23.85 -7.19 2.21
C GLN A 82 -22.99 -8.47 2.32
N ALA A 83 -23.46 -9.46 3.08
CA ALA A 83 -22.78 -10.74 3.24
C ALA A 83 -22.68 -11.52 1.91
N GLU A 84 -23.74 -11.51 1.09
CA GLU A 84 -23.74 -12.14 -0.23
C GLU A 84 -22.79 -11.43 -1.20
N LYS A 85 -22.78 -10.10 -1.21
CA LYS A 85 -21.81 -9.31 -2.00
C LYS A 85 -20.37 -9.66 -1.62
N LEU A 86 -20.11 -9.83 -0.33
CA LEU A 86 -18.80 -10.27 0.17
C LEU A 86 -18.48 -11.71 -0.23
N LYS A 87 -19.44 -12.65 -0.25
CA LYS A 87 -19.24 -14.01 -0.75
C LYS A 87 -18.72 -13.96 -2.20
N ILE A 88 -19.36 -13.19 -3.08
CA ILE A 88 -18.93 -13.05 -4.49
C ILE A 88 -17.53 -12.46 -4.58
N LYS A 89 -17.24 -11.34 -3.91
CA LYS A 89 -15.88 -10.76 -3.94
C LYS A 89 -14.83 -11.71 -3.38
N THR A 90 -15.17 -12.49 -2.35
CA THR A 90 -14.23 -13.49 -1.80
C THR A 90 -13.95 -14.58 -2.82
N GLN A 91 -14.96 -15.09 -3.53
CA GLN A 91 -14.80 -16.08 -4.59
C GLN A 91 -13.96 -15.50 -5.73
N GLN A 92 -14.27 -14.31 -6.24
CA GLN A 92 -13.47 -13.65 -7.28
C GLN A 92 -11.99 -13.47 -6.91
N LEU A 93 -11.68 -13.18 -5.64
CA LEU A 93 -10.29 -13.09 -5.17
C LEU A 93 -9.63 -14.45 -4.99
N VAL A 94 -10.39 -15.46 -4.58
CA VAL A 94 -9.93 -16.84 -4.45
C VAL A 94 -9.64 -17.44 -5.82
N ASP A 95 -10.51 -17.20 -6.81
CA ASP A 95 -10.38 -17.73 -8.16
C ASP A 95 -9.12 -17.23 -8.88
N LYS A 96 -8.67 -16.01 -8.57
CA LYS A 96 -7.41 -15.45 -9.09
C LYS A 96 -6.15 -16.13 -8.56
N VAL A 97 -6.27 -16.87 -7.46
CA VAL A 97 -5.12 -17.30 -6.64
C VAL A 97 -5.12 -18.82 -6.40
N LYS A 98 -6.28 -19.48 -6.51
CA LYS A 98 -6.43 -20.92 -6.31
C LYS A 98 -5.57 -21.70 -7.33
N ARG A 99 -5.07 -22.86 -6.90
CA ARG A 99 -4.33 -23.78 -7.77
C ARG A 99 -5.28 -24.69 -8.52
N ASP A 100 -6.20 -25.30 -7.77
CA ASP A 100 -7.19 -26.23 -8.26
C ASP A 100 -8.60 -25.65 -8.08
N PRO A 101 -9.58 -26.01 -8.93
CA PRO A 101 -10.93 -25.48 -8.86
C PRO A 101 -11.67 -25.85 -7.55
N HIS A 102 -11.31 -26.97 -6.92
CA HIS A 102 -11.91 -27.47 -5.68
C HIS A 102 -11.10 -27.15 -4.41
N ASP A 103 -9.99 -26.42 -4.54
CA ASP A 103 -9.15 -26.12 -3.38
C ASP A 103 -9.77 -25.05 -2.49
N THR A 104 -10.04 -25.44 -1.24
CA THR A 104 -10.66 -24.57 -0.22
C THR A 104 -9.72 -24.27 0.95
N ARG A 105 -8.71 -25.10 1.19
CA ARG A 105 -7.93 -25.12 2.45
C ARG A 105 -6.48 -24.70 2.30
N SER A 106 -6.00 -24.50 1.08
CA SER A 106 -4.64 -24.02 0.86
C SER A 106 -4.36 -22.68 1.54
N PRO A 107 -3.08 -22.41 1.87
CA PRO A 107 -2.69 -21.13 2.44
C PRO A 107 -3.02 -19.95 1.52
N GLU A 108 -2.95 -20.09 0.20
CA GLU A 108 -3.25 -19.03 -0.76
C GLU A 108 -4.73 -18.61 -0.72
N VAL A 109 -5.63 -19.59 -0.77
CA VAL A 109 -7.10 -19.37 -0.68
C VAL A 109 -7.45 -18.67 0.63
N ARG A 110 -6.86 -19.11 1.74
CA ARG A 110 -7.06 -18.49 3.06
C ARG A 110 -6.55 -17.04 3.12
N ILE A 111 -5.45 -16.71 2.44
CA ILE A 111 -4.91 -15.35 2.36
C ILE A 111 -5.82 -14.44 1.52
N ALA A 112 -6.35 -14.93 0.40
CA ALA A 112 -7.36 -14.22 -0.39
C ALA A 112 -8.61 -13.92 0.43
N ALA A 113 -9.16 -14.93 1.13
CA ALA A 113 -10.32 -14.76 2.00
C ALA A 113 -10.08 -13.77 3.16
N LEU A 114 -8.90 -13.83 3.81
CA LEU A 114 -8.52 -12.85 4.84
C LEU A 114 -8.39 -11.43 4.26
N THR A 115 -7.89 -11.30 3.04
CA THR A 115 -7.73 -10.01 2.37
C THR A 115 -9.07 -9.35 2.09
N ALA A 116 -10.06 -10.10 1.61
CA ALA A 116 -11.44 -9.62 1.48
C ALA A 116 -12.02 -9.16 2.82
N LYS A 117 -11.83 -9.95 3.90
CA LYS A 117 -12.28 -9.58 5.24
C LYS A 117 -11.62 -8.29 5.75
N ILE A 118 -10.32 -8.12 5.53
CA ILE A 118 -9.57 -6.92 5.93
C ILE A 118 -10.08 -5.67 5.19
N ARG A 119 -10.34 -5.79 3.87
CA ARG A 119 -10.90 -4.70 3.07
C ARG A 119 -12.29 -4.28 3.57
N ASN A 120 -13.17 -5.24 3.87
CA ASN A 120 -14.47 -4.97 4.49
C ASN A 120 -14.36 -4.27 5.87
N TYR A 121 -13.46 -4.75 6.76
CA TYR A 121 -13.24 -4.08 8.05
C TYR A 121 -12.74 -2.64 7.89
N ARG A 122 -11.88 -2.40 6.89
CA ARG A 122 -11.34 -1.07 6.59
C ARG A 122 -12.46 -0.09 6.25
N GLU A 123 -13.41 -0.50 5.40
CA GLU A 123 -14.61 0.28 5.06
C GLU A 123 -15.49 0.55 6.28
N HIS A 124 -15.77 -0.48 7.09
CA HIS A 124 -16.58 -0.33 8.31
C HIS A 124 -15.96 0.66 9.30
N ILE A 125 -14.65 0.54 9.59
CA ILE A 125 -13.95 1.42 10.54
C ILE A 125 -13.84 2.85 9.99
N GLN A 126 -13.82 3.00 8.67
CA GLN A 126 -13.89 4.32 8.08
C GLN A 126 -15.24 4.98 8.36
N LYS A 127 -16.35 4.27 8.19
CA LYS A 127 -17.66 4.80 8.57
C LYS A 127 -17.77 4.98 10.10
N HIS A 128 -17.22 4.04 10.87
CA HIS A 128 -17.34 3.97 12.34
C HIS A 128 -15.96 3.92 13.06
N PRO A 129 -15.27 5.07 13.22
CA PRO A 129 -13.91 5.10 13.81
C PRO A 129 -13.85 4.81 15.33
N LYS A 130 -15.00 4.90 16.01
CA LYS A 130 -15.10 4.69 17.46
C LYS A 130 -15.17 3.20 17.83
N ASP A 131 -15.54 2.32 16.91
CA ASP A 131 -15.64 0.88 17.14
C ASP A 131 -14.25 0.23 17.28
N LYS A 132 -13.85 -0.05 18.53
CA LYS A 132 -12.54 -0.65 18.84
C LYS A 132 -12.53 -2.16 18.69
N SER A 133 -13.68 -2.81 18.85
CA SER A 133 -13.83 -4.26 18.73
C SER A 133 -13.54 -4.71 17.30
N ASN A 134 -14.12 -4.05 16.31
CA ASN A 134 -13.86 -4.36 14.90
C ASN A 134 -12.46 -3.93 14.47
N LYS A 135 -11.92 -2.82 15.00
CA LYS A 135 -10.51 -2.47 14.79
C LYS A 135 -9.55 -3.54 15.31
N ARG A 136 -9.79 -4.09 16.49
CA ARG A 136 -9.01 -5.21 17.05
C ARG A 136 -9.10 -6.44 16.14
N LYS A 137 -10.30 -6.84 15.72
CA LYS A 137 -10.51 -7.97 14.79
C LYS A 137 -9.75 -7.78 13.47
N MET A 138 -9.76 -6.56 12.92
CA MET A 138 -9.02 -6.23 11.71
C MET A 138 -7.50 -6.40 11.90
N LEU A 139 -6.94 -5.89 12.99
CA LEU A 139 -5.51 -6.03 13.30
C LEU A 139 -5.12 -7.50 13.44
N MET A 140 -5.91 -8.29 14.18
CA MET A 140 -5.68 -9.73 14.32
C MET A 140 -5.73 -10.46 12.96
N ALA A 141 -6.64 -10.06 12.06
CA ALA A 141 -6.71 -10.62 10.71
C ALA A 141 -5.47 -10.26 9.86
N ILE A 142 -4.97 -9.03 9.97
CA ILE A 142 -3.74 -8.59 9.31
C ILE A 142 -2.54 -9.42 9.79
N ASP A 143 -2.42 -9.63 11.10
CA ASP A 143 -1.31 -10.39 11.67
C ASP A 143 -1.39 -11.88 11.29
N LYS A 144 -2.61 -12.46 11.31
CA LYS A 144 -2.84 -13.82 10.81
C LYS A 144 -2.43 -13.95 9.35
N ARG A 145 -2.80 -12.99 8.50
CA ARG A 145 -2.39 -12.97 7.08
C ARG A 145 -0.87 -12.85 6.92
N LYS A 146 -0.22 -11.99 7.69
CA LYS A 146 1.26 -11.85 7.69
C LYS A 146 1.95 -13.16 8.08
N LYS A 147 1.45 -13.86 9.10
CA LYS A 147 1.97 -15.18 9.51
C LYS A 147 1.83 -16.20 8.38
N MET A 148 0.70 -16.21 7.67
CA MET A 148 0.49 -17.11 6.54
C MET A 148 1.40 -16.80 5.36
N LEU A 149 1.61 -15.52 5.03
CA LEU A 149 2.56 -15.09 4.00
C LEU A 149 4.00 -15.46 4.36
N LYS A 150 4.39 -15.30 5.63
CA LYS A 150 5.71 -15.76 6.11
C LYS A 150 5.88 -17.27 5.88
N ASN A 151 4.87 -18.06 6.24
CA ASN A 151 4.93 -19.52 6.06
C ASN A 151 4.98 -19.91 4.58
N LEU A 152 4.15 -19.28 3.73
CA LEU A 152 4.18 -19.51 2.28
C LEU A 152 5.56 -19.23 1.69
N ARG A 153 6.16 -18.12 2.07
CA ARG A 153 7.48 -17.74 1.58
C ARG A 153 8.57 -18.76 1.95
N LEU A 154 8.45 -19.41 3.11
CA LEU A 154 9.39 -20.45 3.55
C LEU A 154 9.17 -21.78 2.83
N THR A 155 7.94 -22.11 2.45
CA THR A 155 7.61 -23.40 1.84
C THR A 155 7.62 -23.38 0.31
N ARG A 156 7.01 -22.35 -0.31
CA ARG A 156 6.85 -22.22 -1.76
C ARG A 156 6.95 -20.74 -2.18
N TYR A 157 8.10 -20.37 -2.73
CA TYR A 157 8.37 -18.99 -3.10
C TYR A 157 7.55 -18.50 -4.30
N ASP A 158 7.43 -19.30 -5.36
CA ASP A 158 6.70 -18.91 -6.59
C ASP A 158 5.22 -18.59 -6.30
N ALA A 159 4.59 -19.41 -5.46
CA ALA A 159 3.21 -19.18 -5.03
C ALA A 159 3.07 -17.92 -4.17
N PHE A 160 4.07 -17.62 -3.33
CA PHE A 160 4.11 -16.39 -2.54
C PHE A 160 4.17 -15.15 -3.43
N GLU A 161 5.04 -15.15 -4.45
CA GLU A 161 5.15 -14.05 -5.40
C GLU A 161 3.85 -13.85 -6.19
N HIS A 162 3.26 -14.94 -6.70
CA HIS A 162 1.98 -14.90 -7.41
C HIS A 162 0.86 -14.31 -6.54
N VAL A 163 0.72 -14.75 -5.29
CA VAL A 163 -0.28 -14.23 -4.34
C VAL A 163 -0.07 -12.74 -4.07
N CYS A 164 1.18 -12.31 -3.87
CA CYS A 164 1.53 -10.91 -3.64
C CYS A 164 1.18 -10.02 -4.83
N ALA A 165 1.47 -10.47 -6.05
CA ALA A 165 1.15 -9.77 -7.29
C ALA A 165 -0.38 -9.66 -7.50
N GLN A 166 -1.10 -10.77 -7.44
CA GLN A 166 -2.55 -10.81 -7.71
C GLN A 166 -3.38 -10.02 -6.69
N LEU A 167 -3.01 -10.05 -5.41
CA LEU A 167 -3.75 -9.37 -4.34
C LEU A 167 -3.25 -7.93 -4.08
N GLY A 168 -2.14 -7.52 -4.70
CA GLY A 168 -1.49 -6.23 -4.48
C GLY A 168 -0.97 -6.08 -3.06
N ILE A 169 -0.30 -7.10 -2.52
CA ILE A 169 0.21 -7.12 -1.13
C ILE A 169 1.73 -6.97 -1.13
N GLU A 170 2.21 -5.90 -0.52
CA GLU A 170 3.64 -5.74 -0.24
C GLU A 170 4.02 -6.45 1.07
N TYR A 171 5.02 -7.33 0.99
CA TYR A 171 5.56 -8.02 2.16
C TYR A 171 6.74 -7.26 2.75
N THR A 172 6.53 -6.62 3.89
CA THR A 172 7.61 -5.99 4.67
C THR A 172 8.09 -6.91 5.78
N PHE A 173 9.41 -7.04 5.92
CA PHE A 173 10.00 -7.75 7.05
C PHE A 173 9.71 -7.03 8.38
N PRO A 174 9.45 -7.76 9.48
CA PRO A 174 9.35 -7.15 10.79
C PRO A 174 10.70 -6.54 11.19
N PRO A 175 10.71 -5.38 11.86
CA PRO A 175 11.93 -4.84 12.43
C PRO A 175 12.45 -5.79 13.52
N GLU A 176 13.76 -5.85 13.68
CA GLU A 176 14.41 -6.68 14.71
C GLU A 176 13.99 -6.27 16.12
N TYR A 177 13.87 -4.95 16.37
CA TYR A 177 13.48 -4.42 17.68
C TYR A 177 12.31 -3.43 17.57
N TYR A 178 11.29 -3.65 18.40
CA TYR A 178 10.20 -2.69 18.58
C TYR A 178 10.59 -1.67 19.67
N ARG A 179 11.25 -0.57 19.28
CA ARG A 179 11.58 0.54 20.19
C ARG A 179 10.63 1.73 19.97
N ARG A 180 10.15 2.32 21.06
CA ARG A 180 9.36 3.55 21.00
C ARG A 180 10.29 4.74 20.71
N ALA A 181 10.09 5.39 19.56
CA ALA A 181 10.83 6.59 19.20
C ALA A 181 10.35 7.79 20.03
N THR A 182 11.18 8.25 20.97
CA THR A 182 10.91 9.47 21.76
C THR A 182 11.36 10.71 20.99
N ARG A 183 10.80 11.90 21.30
CA ARG A 183 11.22 13.17 20.66
C ARG A 183 12.72 13.42 20.77
N ARG A 184 13.30 13.20 21.96
CA ARG A 184 14.74 13.30 22.22
C ARG A 184 15.54 12.36 21.31
N TRP A 185 15.11 11.10 21.18
CA TRP A 185 15.79 10.12 20.33
C TRP A 185 15.69 10.50 18.85
N LEU A 186 14.52 10.95 18.38
CA LEU A 186 14.33 11.41 17.00
C LEU A 186 15.23 12.59 16.67
N ALA A 187 15.30 13.60 17.54
CA ALA A 187 16.18 14.77 17.37
C ALA A 187 17.66 14.36 17.33
N LYS A 188 18.09 13.50 18.27
CA LYS A 188 19.46 12.98 18.30
C LYS A 188 19.78 12.19 17.02
N LYS A 189 18.90 11.28 16.61
CA LYS A 189 19.07 10.47 15.40
C LYS A 189 19.18 11.35 14.15
N ALA A 190 18.31 12.36 14.01
CA ALA A 190 18.34 13.30 12.90
C ALA A 190 19.64 14.11 12.86
N LEU A 191 20.12 14.60 14.01
CA LEU A 191 21.40 15.29 14.12
C LEU A 191 22.57 14.38 13.74
N CYS A 192 22.61 13.16 14.26
CA CYS A 192 23.65 12.19 13.92
C CYS A 192 23.69 11.89 12.41
N LEU A 193 22.53 11.75 11.75
CA LEU A 193 22.45 11.55 10.30
C LEU A 193 23.00 12.76 9.53
N LYS A 194 22.67 13.99 9.94
CA LYS A 194 23.21 15.21 9.33
C LYS A 194 24.72 15.29 9.45
N VAL A 195 25.25 15.07 10.66
CA VAL A 195 26.70 15.08 10.93
C VAL A 195 27.41 14.00 10.12
N TYR A 196 26.84 12.79 10.04
CA TYR A 196 27.40 11.70 9.24
C TYR A 196 27.48 12.07 7.76
N ASN A 197 26.41 12.64 7.19
CA ASN A 197 26.36 13.03 5.79
C ASN A 197 27.38 14.14 5.47
N GLU A 198 27.53 15.14 6.34
CA GLU A 198 28.54 16.19 6.17
C GLU A 198 29.97 15.65 6.28
N ALA A 199 30.24 14.80 7.27
CA ALA A 199 31.55 14.16 7.41
C ALA A 199 31.90 13.32 6.17
N LYS A 200 30.94 12.55 5.65
CA LYS A 200 31.11 11.77 4.41
C LYS A 200 31.38 12.67 3.20
N ARG A 201 30.71 13.83 3.11
CA ARG A 201 30.91 14.83 2.04
C ARG A 201 32.32 15.42 2.09
N LEU A 202 32.81 15.78 3.27
CA LEU A 202 34.16 16.31 3.47
C LEU A 202 35.23 15.26 3.15
N GLN A 203 35.04 14.01 3.58
CA GLN A 203 35.94 12.90 3.22
C GLN A 203 36.02 12.69 1.71
N ALA A 204 34.86 12.66 1.02
CA ALA A 204 34.81 12.51 -0.44
C ALA A 204 35.55 13.66 -1.16
N ALA A 205 35.35 14.91 -0.71
CA ALA A 205 36.07 16.07 -1.24
C ALA A 205 37.59 15.97 -1.01
N GLY A 206 38.00 15.49 0.18
CA GLY A 206 39.41 15.23 0.50
C GLY A 206 40.05 14.17 -0.40
N LEU A 207 39.36 13.05 -0.64
CA LEU A 207 39.81 12.00 -1.56
C LEU A 207 39.93 12.50 -3.01
N LEU A 208 38.97 13.31 -3.49
CA LEU A 208 39.04 13.93 -4.82
C LEU A 208 40.24 14.88 -4.96
N LYS A 209 40.53 15.67 -3.93
CA LYS A 209 41.72 16.53 -3.89
C LYS A 209 43.01 15.70 -3.94
N LYS A 210 43.10 14.60 -3.21
CA LYS A 210 44.25 13.66 -3.25
C LYS A 210 44.41 12.92 -4.58
N ARG A 211 43.31 12.71 -5.34
CA ARG A 211 43.35 12.10 -6.69
C ARG A 211 43.76 13.08 -7.80
N ARG A 212 43.61 14.39 -7.61
CA ARG A 212 44.01 15.41 -8.59
C ARG A 212 45.53 15.50 -8.87
N PRO A 213 46.46 15.38 -7.90
CA PRO A 213 47.90 15.50 -8.18
C PRO A 213 48.48 14.38 -9.07
N SER A 214 47.94 13.16 -9.05
CA SER A 214 48.44 12.07 -9.92
C SER A 214 47.99 12.18 -11.38
N ARG A 215 46.92 12.92 -11.67
CA ARG A 215 46.43 13.15 -13.05
C ARG A 215 47.12 14.33 -13.75
N VAL A 216 47.75 15.23 -12.99
CA VAL A 216 48.53 16.35 -13.55
C VAL A 216 49.93 15.88 -13.94
N GLN A 217 50.58 15.06 -13.09
CA GLN A 217 51.91 14.50 -13.38
C GLN A 217 51.94 13.53 -14.58
N SER A 218 50.84 12.82 -14.87
CA SER A 218 50.71 11.96 -16.06
C SER A 218 50.41 12.73 -17.35
N LYS A 219 49.99 14.01 -17.27
CA LYS A 219 49.80 14.89 -18.43
C LYS A 219 51.03 15.75 -18.72
N GLU A 220 51.78 16.14 -17.70
CA GLU A 220 53.04 16.89 -17.86
C GLU A 220 54.18 16.05 -18.47
N THR A 221 54.13 14.72 -18.31
CA THR A 221 55.12 13.80 -18.90
C THR A 221 54.91 13.51 -20.39
N GLN A 222 53.78 13.91 -21.00
CA GLN A 222 53.51 13.72 -22.44
C GLN A 222 53.66 15.00 -23.27
N GLY A 223 54.14 16.11 -22.70
CA GLY A 223 54.11 17.43 -23.33
C GLY A 223 55.46 18.13 -23.55
N LYS A 224 56.61 17.45 -23.47
CA LYS A 224 57.91 18.05 -23.83
C LYS A 224 58.30 17.65 -25.26
N PRO A 225 58.27 18.56 -26.25
CA PRO A 225 58.87 18.31 -27.55
C PRO A 225 60.40 18.39 -27.43
N VAL A 226 61.07 17.47 -28.13
CA VAL A 226 62.53 17.38 -28.32
C VAL A 226 62.98 18.42 -29.35
#